data_AF-A0A7K1Y0T9-F1
#
_entry.id   AF-A0A7K1Y0T9-F1
#
_cell.length_a   1.000
_cell.length_b   1.000
_cell.length_c   1.000
_cell.angle_alpha   90.00
_cell.angle_beta   90.00
_cell.angle_gamma   90.00
#
_symmetry.space_group_name_H-M   'P 1'
#
loop_
_entity.id
_entity.type
_entity.pdbx_description
1 polymer ?
#
loop_
_entity_poly.entity_id
_entity_poly.type
_entity_poly.pdbx_seq_one_letter_code
_entity_poly.pdbx_strand_id
1 'polypeptide(L)'
;MKRVITISPEQLQEKLKAAASGERPEEIKVTKVKMKKVTADLELERSFIITDDETGDPVQIIQPISMPGKNIAHPALFAAVALLRPHLAILSELPEAVGLSPEELLDSETALEKIFVTGFTIGGEGEAEGVTLTGYKINKRGKTQNLVTPFEKYEDSTNQYEYSVELAHIIGHCQDEAAAYFRGKIAPSAQLDIYDQLSDTDQDEDDPY
;
A
#
# COMPACT_ATOMS: atom_id res chain seq x y z
N MET A 1 -22.48 -2.26 18.49
CA MET A 1 -22.00 -3.58 18.03
C MET A 1 -22.03 -3.56 16.50
N LYS A 2 -20.86 -3.56 15.84
CA LYS A 2 -20.80 -3.67 14.38
C LYS A 2 -21.08 -5.12 14.00
N ARG A 3 -22.10 -5.36 13.17
CA ARG A 3 -22.48 -6.69 12.71
C ARG A 3 -21.84 -6.89 11.33
N VAL A 4 -20.82 -7.73 11.26
CA VAL A 4 -20.21 -8.15 9.98
C VAL A 4 -21.11 -9.22 9.36
N ILE A 5 -21.68 -8.93 8.20
CA ILE A 5 -22.56 -9.87 7.49
C ILE A 5 -21.87 -10.26 6.18
N THR A 6 -21.55 -11.54 6.04
CA THR A 6 -21.04 -12.10 4.78
C THR A 6 -22.21 -12.27 3.81
N ILE A 7 -22.30 -11.40 2.81
CA ILE A 7 -23.33 -11.48 1.76
C ILE A 7 -22.76 -12.10 0.47
N SER A 8 -23.62 -12.75 -0.31
CA SER A 8 -23.23 -13.38 -1.57
C SER A 8 -22.84 -12.33 -2.64
N PRO A 9 -22.03 -12.70 -3.65
CA PRO A 9 -21.62 -11.78 -4.72
C PRO A 9 -22.79 -11.14 -5.49
N GLU A 10 -23.90 -11.85 -5.61
CA GLU A 10 -25.11 -11.39 -6.32
C GLU A 10 -25.88 -10.35 -5.50
N GLN A 11 -26.06 -10.60 -4.19
CA GLN A 11 -26.67 -9.64 -3.26
C GLN A 11 -25.80 -8.38 -3.11
N LEU A 12 -24.49 -8.53 -3.18
CA LEU A 12 -23.56 -7.40 -3.23
C LEU A 12 -23.76 -6.56 -4.49
N GLN A 13 -23.90 -7.17 -5.68
CA GLN A 13 -24.15 -6.44 -6.91
C GLN A 13 -25.49 -5.71 -6.92
N GLU A 14 -26.53 -6.30 -6.35
CA GLU A 14 -27.86 -5.67 -6.26
C GLU A 14 -27.85 -4.48 -5.30
N LYS A 15 -27.21 -4.62 -4.12
CA LYS A 15 -27.03 -3.52 -3.16
C LYS A 15 -26.08 -2.44 -3.68
N LEU A 16 -25.04 -2.80 -4.44
CA LEU A 16 -24.14 -1.84 -5.13
C LEU A 16 -24.87 -1.08 -6.25
N LYS A 17 -25.73 -1.74 -7.03
CA LYS A 17 -26.56 -1.09 -8.06
C LYS A 17 -27.59 -0.14 -7.46
N ALA A 18 -28.21 -0.49 -6.33
CA ALA A 18 -29.09 0.39 -5.58
C ALA A 18 -28.33 1.59 -4.96
N ALA A 19 -27.08 1.37 -4.52
CA ALA A 19 -26.21 2.39 -3.92
C ALA A 19 -25.57 3.36 -4.93
N ALA A 20 -25.54 3.05 -6.23
CA ALA A 20 -24.99 3.92 -7.28
C ALA A 20 -25.73 5.26 -7.45
N SER A 21 -26.82 5.50 -6.72
CA SER A 21 -27.60 6.75 -6.73
C SER A 21 -27.19 7.77 -5.65
N GLY A 22 -26.27 7.43 -4.73
CA GLY A 22 -25.83 8.36 -3.69
C GLY A 22 -24.41 8.06 -3.20
N GLU A 23 -23.54 9.07 -3.25
CA GLU A 23 -22.18 9.04 -2.71
C GLU A 23 -22.22 8.60 -1.24
N ARG A 24 -21.77 7.37 -0.98
CA ARG A 24 -21.48 6.90 0.37
C ARG A 24 -19.97 6.81 0.54
N PRO A 25 -19.44 7.12 1.73
CA PRO A 25 -18.01 7.04 1.97
C PRO A 25 -17.52 5.61 1.73
N GLU A 26 -16.75 5.44 0.67
CA GLU A 26 -16.00 4.22 0.38
C GLU A 26 -14.68 4.29 1.14
N GLU A 27 -14.49 3.37 2.10
CA GLU A 27 -13.21 3.21 2.77
C GLU A 27 -12.40 2.12 2.07
N ILE A 28 -11.17 2.43 1.69
CA ILE A 28 -10.22 1.49 1.06
C ILE A 28 -9.12 1.21 2.06
N LYS A 29 -8.99 -0.04 2.49
CA LYS A 29 -7.89 -0.50 3.33
C LYS A 29 -7.01 -1.47 2.53
N VAL A 30 -5.79 -1.06 2.22
CA VAL A 30 -4.82 -1.96 1.56
C VAL A 30 -4.24 -2.90 2.61
N THR A 31 -4.46 -4.20 2.44
CA THR A 31 -3.98 -5.23 3.38
C THR A 31 -2.70 -5.89 2.90
N LYS A 32 -2.36 -5.78 1.61
CA LYS A 32 -1.11 -6.31 1.07
C LYS A 32 -0.63 -5.55 -0.13
N VAL A 33 0.68 -5.33 -0.17
CA VAL A 33 1.38 -4.83 -1.35
C VAL A 33 2.48 -5.83 -1.70
N LYS A 34 2.57 -6.22 -2.97
CA LYS A 34 3.68 -7.00 -3.50
C LYS A 34 4.23 -6.35 -4.76
N MET A 35 5.39 -5.74 -4.64
CA MET A 35 6.13 -5.11 -5.71
C MET A 35 6.68 -6.15 -6.68
N LYS A 36 6.54 -5.86 -7.97
CA LYS A 36 7.25 -6.49 -9.09
C LYS A 36 8.23 -5.49 -9.68
N LYS A 37 8.89 -5.88 -10.77
CA LYS A 37 9.89 -5.03 -11.42
C LYS A 37 9.35 -3.63 -11.80
N VAL A 38 8.10 -3.55 -12.25
CA VAL A 38 7.47 -2.28 -12.70
C VAL A 38 6.00 -2.14 -12.29
N THR A 39 5.41 -3.15 -11.67
CA THR A 39 3.99 -3.17 -11.24
C THR A 39 3.87 -3.59 -9.78
N ALA A 40 2.68 -3.51 -9.20
CA ALA A 40 2.41 -4.01 -7.85
C ALA A 40 1.14 -4.86 -7.85
N ASP A 41 1.19 -6.04 -7.23
CA ASP A 41 -0.02 -6.80 -6.88
C ASP A 41 -0.54 -6.27 -5.54
N LEU A 42 -1.84 -5.98 -5.46
CA LEU A 42 -2.49 -5.49 -4.25
C LEU A 42 -3.55 -6.48 -3.76
N GLU A 43 -3.65 -6.64 -2.45
CA GLU A 43 -4.86 -7.13 -1.77
C GLU A 43 -5.38 -6.00 -0.89
N LEU A 44 -6.68 -5.71 -0.99
CA LEU A 44 -7.32 -4.62 -0.29
C LEU A 44 -8.78 -4.95 0.03
N GLU A 45 -9.33 -4.24 0.99
CA GLU A 45 -10.72 -4.32 1.41
C GLU A 45 -11.41 -2.99 1.10
N ARG A 46 -12.54 -3.06 0.40
CA ARG A 46 -13.46 -1.93 0.28
C ARG A 46 -14.57 -2.10 1.29
N SER A 47 -14.84 -1.08 2.10
CA SER A 47 -15.95 -1.11 3.03
C SER A 47 -16.98 -0.02 2.73
N PHE A 48 -18.25 -0.37 2.90
CA PHE A 48 -19.40 0.49 2.66
C PHE A 48 -20.36 0.38 3.84
N ILE A 49 -20.94 1.50 4.28
CA ILE A 49 -22.04 1.49 5.24
C ILE A 49 -23.35 1.59 4.47
N ILE A 50 -24.26 0.65 4.71
CA ILE A 50 -25.61 0.66 4.15
C ILE A 50 -26.64 0.66 5.26
N THR A 51 -27.81 1.25 5.03
CA THR A 51 -28.97 1.07 5.90
C THR A 51 -29.65 -0.24 5.51
N ASP A 52 -29.95 -1.08 6.50
CA ASP A 52 -30.76 -2.28 6.31
C ASP A 52 -32.23 -1.90 6.10
N ASP A 53 -32.86 -2.42 5.05
CA ASP A 53 -34.24 -2.07 4.70
C ASP A 53 -35.27 -2.72 5.64
N GLU A 54 -34.91 -3.80 6.33
CA GLU A 54 -35.80 -4.51 7.25
C GLU A 54 -35.71 -3.95 8.68
N THR A 55 -34.49 -3.63 9.14
CA THR A 55 -34.27 -3.16 10.52
C THR A 55 -34.05 -1.66 10.65
N GLY A 56 -33.69 -0.98 9.56
CA GLY A 56 -33.29 0.43 9.58
C GLY A 56 -31.90 0.70 10.16
N ASP A 57 -31.16 -0.35 10.54
CA ASP A 57 -29.84 -0.22 11.16
C ASP A 57 -28.71 -0.05 10.14
N PRO A 58 -27.61 0.65 10.48
CA PRO A 58 -26.43 0.69 9.64
C PRO A 58 -25.68 -0.65 9.67
N VAL A 59 -25.42 -1.21 8.50
CA VAL A 59 -24.65 -2.44 8.27
C VAL A 59 -23.39 -2.09 7.49
N GLN A 60 -22.23 -2.55 7.97
CA GLN A 60 -20.97 -2.44 7.25
C GLN A 60 -20.77 -3.68 6.37
N ILE A 61 -20.57 -3.46 5.08
CA ILE A 61 -20.21 -4.49 4.10
C ILE A 61 -18.72 -4.35 3.80
N ILE A 62 -17.98 -5.45 3.84
CA ILE A 62 -16.56 -5.52 3.49
C ILE A 62 -16.41 -6.41 2.25
N GLN A 63 -15.79 -5.87 1.20
CA GLN A 63 -15.50 -6.58 -0.03
C GLN A 63 -13.97 -6.73 -0.20
N PRO A 64 -13.43 -7.95 -0.13
CA PRO A 64 -12.04 -8.20 -0.45
C PRO A 64 -11.82 -8.12 -1.97
N ILE A 65 -10.73 -7.47 -2.37
CA ILE A 65 -10.32 -7.29 -3.76
C ILE A 65 -8.86 -7.73 -3.90
N SER A 66 -8.61 -8.60 -4.87
CA SER A 66 -7.26 -8.95 -5.30
C SER A 66 -7.03 -8.35 -6.68
N MET A 67 -6.09 -7.41 -6.78
CA MET A 67 -5.71 -6.77 -8.02
C MET A 67 -4.29 -7.19 -8.40
N PRO A 68 -4.11 -8.08 -9.39
CA PRO A 68 -2.78 -8.32 -9.95
C PRO A 68 -2.29 -7.06 -10.68
N GLY A 69 -1.01 -6.76 -10.57
CA GLY A 69 -0.37 -5.58 -11.13
C GLY A 69 -0.43 -5.56 -12.65
N LYS A 70 -1.40 -4.81 -13.18
CA LYS A 70 -1.61 -4.58 -14.61
C LYS A 70 -0.93 -3.30 -15.09
N ASN A 71 -0.95 -2.25 -14.27
CA ASN A 71 -0.45 -0.93 -14.64
C ASN A 71 0.97 -0.69 -14.11
N ILE A 72 1.72 0.23 -14.73
CA ILE A 72 3.02 0.64 -14.21
C ILE A 72 2.81 1.38 -12.88
N ALA A 73 3.45 0.90 -11.81
CA ALA A 73 3.37 1.52 -10.50
C ALA A 73 4.09 2.87 -10.53
N HIS A 74 3.47 3.90 -9.95
CA HIS A 74 4.04 5.23 -9.87
C HIS A 74 5.32 5.24 -9.01
N PRO A 75 6.36 6.04 -9.32
CA PRO A 75 7.60 6.11 -8.55
C PRO A 75 7.42 6.35 -7.05
N ALA A 76 6.40 7.12 -6.67
CA ALA A 76 6.06 7.36 -5.26
C ALA A 76 5.74 6.07 -4.48
N LEU A 77 5.06 5.09 -5.10
CA LEU A 77 4.80 3.81 -4.44
C LEU A 77 6.10 3.01 -4.20
N PHE A 78 7.02 3.03 -5.17
CA PHE A 78 8.33 2.42 -5.00
C PHE A 78 9.13 3.12 -3.90
N ALA A 79 9.10 4.45 -3.86
CA ALA A 79 9.78 5.23 -2.83
C ALA A 79 9.20 4.95 -1.44
N ALA A 80 7.87 4.93 -1.29
CA ALA A 80 7.20 4.61 -0.04
C ALA A 80 7.59 3.21 0.48
N VAL A 81 7.54 2.19 -0.38
CA VAL A 81 7.94 0.82 0.00
C VAL A 81 9.44 0.74 0.32
N ALA A 82 10.29 1.54 -0.33
CA ALA A 82 11.72 1.58 -0.03
C ALA A 82 12.04 2.17 1.34
N LEU A 83 11.18 3.01 1.92
CA LEU A 83 11.33 3.53 3.29
C LEU A 83 11.24 2.42 4.34
N LEU A 84 10.67 1.25 4.01
CA LEU A 84 10.59 0.10 4.93
C LEU A 84 11.91 -0.69 5.04
N ARG A 85 12.95 -0.34 4.24
CA ARG A 85 14.24 -1.08 4.23
C ARG A 85 14.93 -1.15 5.60
N PRO A 86 15.01 -0.07 6.40
CA PRO A 86 15.60 -0.13 7.74
C PRO A 86 14.83 -1.09 8.64
N HIS A 87 13.49 -1.02 8.66
CA HIS A 87 12.66 -1.92 9.46
C HIS A 87 12.79 -3.38 9.03
N LEU A 88 12.85 -3.66 7.72
CA LEU A 88 13.12 -5.02 7.23
C LEU A 88 14.47 -5.53 7.77
N ALA A 89 15.50 -4.70 7.80
CA ALA A 89 16.82 -5.07 8.27
C ALA A 89 16.84 -5.33 9.79
N ILE A 90 16.21 -4.45 10.58
CA ILE A 90 16.15 -4.57 12.04
C ILE A 90 15.29 -5.77 12.46
N LEU A 91 14.06 -5.89 11.94
CA LEU A 91 13.14 -6.98 12.28
C LEU A 91 13.61 -8.36 11.79
N SER A 92 14.49 -8.39 10.79
CA SER A 92 15.15 -9.63 10.34
C SER A 92 16.49 -9.89 11.06
N GLU A 93 16.83 -9.10 12.07
CA GLU A 93 18.07 -9.17 12.85
C GLU A 93 19.34 -9.24 11.96
N LEU A 94 19.37 -8.44 10.89
CA LEU A 94 20.50 -8.47 9.97
C LEU A 94 21.75 -7.88 10.64
N PRO A 95 22.94 -8.45 10.39
CA PRO A 95 24.20 -7.93 10.95
C PRO A 95 24.45 -6.45 10.62
N GLU A 96 23.96 -5.97 9.47
CA GLU A 96 24.08 -4.58 9.04
C GLU A 96 23.23 -3.60 9.86
N ALA A 97 22.23 -4.08 10.61
CA ALA A 97 21.31 -3.27 11.40
C ALA A 97 21.55 -3.35 12.92
N VAL A 98 22.53 -4.14 13.35
CA VAL A 98 22.80 -4.34 14.78
C VAL A 98 23.26 -3.03 15.41
N GLY A 99 22.47 -2.53 16.38
CA GLY A 99 22.77 -1.33 17.14
C GLY A 99 22.57 -0.01 16.37
N LEU A 100 21.90 -0.04 15.22
CA LEU A 100 21.57 1.14 14.44
C LEU A 100 20.06 1.39 14.44
N SER A 101 19.68 2.66 14.58
CA SER A 101 18.30 3.12 14.39
C SER A 101 17.92 3.16 12.89
N PRO A 102 16.61 3.25 12.56
CA PRO A 102 16.14 3.45 11.20
C PRO A 102 16.79 4.66 10.50
N GLU A 103 16.93 5.78 11.21
CA GLU A 103 17.54 7.01 10.69
C GLU A 103 19.03 6.80 10.35
N GLU A 104 19.81 6.21 11.27
CA GLU A 104 21.23 5.90 11.02
C GLU A 104 21.42 4.91 9.87
N LEU A 105 20.48 3.99 9.68
CA LEU A 105 20.49 3.06 8.55
C LEU A 105 20.19 3.75 7.22
N LEU A 106 19.29 4.74 7.19
CA LEU A 106 18.98 5.54 6.00
C LEU A 106 20.16 6.43 5.60
N ASP A 107 20.85 7.01 6.59
CA ASP A 107 22.02 7.85 6.37
C ASP A 107 23.28 7.04 6.00
N SER A 108 23.27 5.73 6.24
CA SER A 108 24.37 4.85 5.86
C SER A 108 24.42 4.62 4.35
N GLU A 109 25.52 5.04 3.72
CA GLU A 109 25.76 4.81 2.29
C GLU A 109 25.78 3.32 1.91
N THR A 110 26.10 2.42 2.86
CA THR A 110 26.39 1.01 2.55
C THR A 110 25.52 -0.01 3.29
N ALA A 111 24.94 0.33 4.45
CA ALA A 111 24.22 -0.66 5.27
C ALA A 111 23.00 -1.23 4.53
N LEU A 112 22.28 -0.40 3.79
CA LEU A 112 21.06 -0.80 3.09
C LEU A 112 21.30 -1.17 1.64
N GLU A 113 22.46 -0.87 1.03
CA GLU A 113 22.73 -0.98 -0.42
C GLU A 113 22.23 -2.31 -1.03
N LYS A 114 22.36 -3.41 -0.29
CA LYS A 114 22.02 -4.76 -0.74
C LYS A 114 20.70 -5.30 -0.21
N ILE A 115 19.91 -4.49 0.48
CA ILE A 115 18.65 -4.86 1.12
C ILE A 115 17.51 -4.18 0.37
N PHE A 116 16.51 -4.98 -0.04
CA PHE A 116 15.39 -4.53 -0.84
C PHE A 116 14.08 -5.04 -0.23
N VAL A 117 13.09 -4.16 -0.12
CA VAL A 117 11.73 -4.52 0.28
C VAL A 117 10.91 -4.81 -0.96
N THR A 118 10.21 -5.93 -0.97
CA THR A 118 9.30 -6.33 -2.05
C THR A 118 7.83 -6.18 -1.69
N GLY A 119 7.50 -5.85 -0.44
CA GLY A 119 6.12 -5.68 -0.03
C GLY A 119 5.88 -5.94 1.44
N PHE A 120 4.62 -5.87 1.84
CA PHE A 120 4.16 -6.13 3.20
C PHE A 120 2.76 -6.76 3.18
N THR A 121 2.40 -7.39 4.30
CA THR A 121 1.06 -7.90 4.58
C THR A 121 0.64 -7.42 5.95
N ILE A 122 -0.52 -6.78 6.04
CA ILE A 122 -1.17 -6.37 7.28
C ILE A 122 -2.10 -7.50 7.71
N GLY A 123 -2.07 -7.81 9.00
CA GLY A 123 -2.95 -8.79 9.62
C GLY A 123 -3.44 -8.33 10.97
N GLY A 124 -4.42 -9.03 11.53
CA GLY A 124 -5.06 -8.66 12.79
C GLY A 124 -6.01 -7.46 12.65
N GLU A 125 -6.66 -7.11 13.75
CA GLU A 125 -7.60 -5.99 13.85
C GLU A 125 -7.46 -5.32 15.22
N GLY A 126 -7.69 -4.01 15.29
CA GLY A 126 -7.59 -3.25 16.55
C GLY A 126 -6.22 -3.40 17.20
N GLU A 127 -6.20 -3.75 18.49
CA GLU A 127 -4.96 -3.95 19.28
C GLU A 127 -4.12 -5.15 18.81
N ALA A 128 -4.65 -6.02 17.96
CA ALA A 128 -3.90 -7.13 17.37
C ALA A 128 -3.38 -6.81 15.96
N GLU A 129 -3.62 -5.61 15.44
CA GLU A 129 -3.18 -5.21 14.12
C GLU A 129 -1.65 -5.09 14.06
N GLY A 130 -1.09 -5.57 12.95
CA GLY A 130 0.34 -5.60 12.74
C GLY A 130 0.70 -5.91 11.30
N VAL A 131 2.00 -6.05 11.05
CA VAL A 131 2.56 -6.18 9.72
C VAL A 131 3.65 -7.24 9.65
N THR A 132 3.73 -7.89 8.50
CA THR A 132 4.87 -8.69 8.07
C THR A 132 5.49 -8.05 6.83
N LEU A 133 6.78 -7.77 6.86
CA LEU A 133 7.53 -7.26 5.73
C LEU A 133 8.14 -8.41 4.93
N THR A 134 8.22 -8.24 3.62
CA THR A 134 8.85 -9.18 2.70
C THR A 134 9.88 -8.46 1.85
N GLY A 135 11.01 -9.12 1.62
CA GLY A 135 12.08 -8.56 0.83
C GLY A 135 13.18 -9.56 0.55
N TYR A 136 14.34 -9.04 0.18
CA TYR A 136 15.53 -9.86 -0.01
C TYR A 136 16.79 -9.06 0.23
N LYS A 137 17.88 -9.79 0.46
CA LYS A 137 19.24 -9.27 0.52
C LYS A 137 20.14 -9.95 -0.50
N ILE A 138 21.06 -9.21 -1.09
CA ILE A 138 22.14 -9.76 -1.92
C ILE A 138 23.36 -9.97 -1.03
N ASN A 139 23.78 -11.23 -0.87
CA ASN A 139 24.94 -11.54 -0.03
C ASN A 139 26.27 -11.24 -0.76
N LYS A 140 27.39 -11.36 -0.04
CA LYS A 140 28.76 -11.10 -0.58
C LYS A 140 29.12 -11.96 -1.80
N ARG A 141 28.42 -13.09 -2.01
CA ARG A 141 28.63 -14.00 -3.16
C ARG A 141 27.66 -13.72 -4.31
N GLY A 142 26.90 -12.63 -4.26
CA GLY A 142 25.91 -12.25 -5.28
C GLY A 142 24.64 -13.11 -5.28
N LYS A 143 24.42 -13.95 -4.25
CA LYS A 143 23.19 -14.75 -4.15
C LYS A 143 22.12 -13.98 -3.39
N THR A 144 20.87 -14.17 -3.83
CA THR A 144 19.68 -13.62 -3.17
C THR A 144 19.31 -14.47 -1.95
N GLN A 145 19.16 -13.80 -0.81
CA GLN A 145 18.57 -14.34 0.41
C GLN A 145 17.19 -13.69 0.58
N ASN A 146 16.12 -14.48 0.50
CA ASN A 146 14.77 -13.96 0.74
C ASN A 146 14.59 -13.72 2.24
N LEU A 147 13.93 -12.62 2.58
CA LEU A 147 13.65 -12.17 3.94
C LEU A 147 12.14 -12.04 4.12
N VAL A 148 11.66 -12.55 5.25
CA VAL A 148 10.29 -12.36 5.73
C VAL A 148 10.43 -12.09 7.22
N THR A 149 9.96 -10.93 7.68
CA THR A 149 10.04 -10.59 9.10
C THR A 149 9.06 -11.44 9.91
N PRO A 150 9.27 -11.56 11.23
CA PRO A 150 8.18 -11.91 12.13
C PRO A 150 6.97 -10.97 11.93
N PHE A 151 5.80 -11.42 12.35
CA PHE A 151 4.62 -10.56 12.43
C PHE A 151 4.80 -9.60 13.61
N GLU A 152 4.86 -8.32 13.31
CA GLU A 152 5.09 -7.26 14.28
C GLU A 152 3.80 -6.49 14.51
N LYS A 153 3.29 -6.47 15.75
CA LYS A 153 2.10 -5.67 16.09
C LYS A 153 2.49 -4.22 16.26
N TYR A 154 1.57 -3.31 15.91
CA TYR A 154 1.79 -1.89 16.16
C TYR A 154 1.71 -1.55 17.65
N GLU A 155 0.82 -2.25 18.36
CA GLU A 155 0.64 -2.12 19.80
C GLU A 155 0.84 -3.50 20.45
N ASP A 156 1.97 -3.68 21.16
CA ASP A 156 2.23 -4.90 21.94
C ASP A 156 2.62 -4.52 23.38
N SER A 157 1.90 -5.04 24.37
CA SER A 157 2.17 -4.72 25.77
C SER A 157 3.39 -5.41 26.38
N THR A 158 3.99 -6.38 25.68
CA THR A 158 5.01 -7.29 26.23
C THR A 158 6.33 -7.22 25.47
N ASN A 159 6.30 -7.26 24.14
CA ASN A 159 7.50 -7.28 23.29
C ASN A 159 7.37 -6.27 22.15
N GLN A 160 7.14 -5.01 22.50
CA GLN A 160 6.95 -3.95 21.51
C GLN A 160 8.25 -3.68 20.74
N TYR A 161 8.17 -3.70 19.42
CA TYR A 161 9.23 -3.14 18.59
C TYR A 161 9.40 -1.64 18.86
N GLU A 162 10.65 -1.24 19.15
CA GLU A 162 11.02 0.12 19.52
C GLU A 162 10.55 1.18 18.52
N TYR A 163 10.57 0.85 17.22
CA TYR A 163 10.18 1.75 16.13
C TYR A 163 8.78 1.43 15.57
N SER A 164 7.91 0.81 16.37
CA SER A 164 6.54 0.42 15.96
C SER A 164 5.69 1.58 15.46
N VAL A 165 5.77 2.75 16.09
CA VAL A 165 5.02 3.95 15.69
C VAL A 165 5.50 4.47 14.33
N GLU A 166 6.81 4.56 14.13
CA GLU A 166 7.40 4.96 12.84
C GLU A 166 7.03 3.97 11.74
N LEU A 167 7.14 2.67 12.02
CA LEU A 167 6.74 1.60 11.11
C LEU A 167 5.26 1.73 10.72
N ALA A 168 4.36 1.98 11.66
CA ALA A 168 2.94 2.18 11.40
C ALA A 168 2.69 3.38 10.48
N HIS A 169 3.38 4.51 10.69
CA HIS A 169 3.28 5.67 9.81
C HIS A 169 3.77 5.39 8.38
N ILE A 170 4.89 4.70 8.23
CA ILE A 170 5.42 4.36 6.90
C ILE A 170 4.49 3.37 6.20
N ILE A 171 3.91 2.40 6.92
CA ILE A 171 2.89 1.50 6.36
C ILE A 171 1.66 2.28 5.92
N GLY A 172 1.17 3.22 6.73
CA GLY A 172 0.06 4.10 6.35
C GLY A 172 0.35 4.87 5.05
N HIS A 173 1.55 5.45 4.94
CA HIS A 173 1.99 6.11 3.71
C HIS A 173 2.02 5.16 2.50
N CYS A 174 2.48 3.92 2.70
CA CYS A 174 2.44 2.91 1.65
C CYS A 174 1.01 2.52 1.25
N GLN A 175 0.09 2.44 2.22
CA GLN A 175 -1.32 2.17 1.96
C GLN A 175 -1.95 3.30 1.13
N ASP A 176 -1.64 4.56 1.43
CA ASP A 176 -2.13 5.72 0.67
C ASP A 176 -1.67 5.69 -0.79
N GLU A 177 -0.37 5.47 -1.03
CA GLU A 177 0.17 5.38 -2.40
C GLU A 177 -0.34 4.15 -3.15
N ALA A 178 -0.55 3.02 -2.45
CA ALA A 178 -1.15 1.82 -3.03
C ALA A 178 -2.64 2.03 -3.37
N ALA A 179 -3.40 2.72 -2.52
CA ALA A 179 -4.77 3.12 -2.79
C ALA A 179 -4.86 4.09 -3.97
N ALA A 180 -3.91 5.02 -4.09
CA ALA A 180 -3.81 5.91 -5.25
C ALA A 180 -3.51 5.13 -6.55
N TYR A 181 -2.57 4.18 -6.50
CA TYR A 181 -2.28 3.29 -7.63
C TYR A 181 -3.52 2.48 -8.05
N PHE A 182 -4.27 1.95 -7.08
CA PHE A 182 -5.54 1.27 -7.33
C PHE A 182 -6.62 2.18 -7.94
N ARG A 183 -6.69 3.45 -7.52
CA ARG A 183 -7.59 4.46 -8.11
C ARG A 183 -7.14 4.94 -9.50
N GLY A 184 -5.99 4.46 -10.01
CA GLY A 184 -5.52 4.75 -11.36
C GLY A 184 -4.38 5.75 -11.46
N LYS A 185 -3.75 6.16 -10.35
CA LYS A 185 -2.50 6.93 -10.38
C LYS A 185 -1.41 6.05 -11.02
N ILE A 186 -1.04 6.35 -12.26
CA ILE A 186 0.01 5.67 -13.01
C ILE A 186 1.20 6.60 -13.24
N ALA A 187 2.39 6.04 -13.48
CA ALA A 187 3.52 6.84 -13.93
C ALA A 187 3.17 7.55 -15.24
N PRO A 188 3.64 8.81 -15.48
CA PRO A 188 3.49 9.45 -16.77
C PRO A 188 4.07 8.54 -17.84
N SER A 189 3.27 8.15 -18.83
CA SER A 189 3.83 7.47 -20.00
C SER A 189 4.56 8.52 -20.81
N ALA A 190 5.81 8.27 -21.21
CA ALA A 190 6.61 9.21 -22.00
C ALA A 190 5.97 9.65 -23.33
N GLN A 191 4.86 9.01 -23.76
CA GLN A 191 4.06 9.41 -24.91
C GLN A 191 2.92 10.40 -24.59
N LEU A 192 2.45 10.47 -23.34
CA LEU A 192 1.40 11.40 -22.93
C LEU A 192 1.95 12.83 -22.74
N ASP A 193 3.20 12.96 -22.27
CA ASP A 193 3.85 14.28 -22.11
C ASP A 193 4.02 15.04 -23.43
N ILE A 194 4.12 14.34 -24.57
CA ILE A 194 4.24 14.98 -25.89
C ILE A 194 2.90 15.57 -26.34
N TYR A 195 1.76 14.95 -25.99
CA TYR A 195 0.45 15.47 -26.38
C TYR A 195 0.03 16.69 -25.54
N ASP A 196 0.33 16.70 -24.23
CA ASP A 196 0.04 17.85 -23.37
C ASP A 196 0.94 19.06 -23.68
N GLN A 197 2.21 18.85 -24.08
CA GLN A 197 3.08 19.94 -24.52
C GLN A 197 2.71 20.53 -25.88
N LEU A 198 2.05 19.76 -26.75
CA LEU A 198 1.58 20.24 -28.05
C LEU A 198 0.23 20.95 -27.98
N SER A 199 -0.60 20.70 -26.96
CA SER A 199 -1.85 21.43 -26.76
C SER A 199 -1.67 22.83 -26.18
N ASP A 200 -0.50 23.13 -25.61
CA ASP A 200 -0.17 24.45 -25.03
C ASP A 200 0.59 25.38 -26.00
N THR A 201 0.74 25.02 -27.28
CA THR A 201 1.44 25.85 -28.29
C THR A 201 0.58 26.44 -29.41
N ASP A 202 -0.73 26.21 -29.42
CA ASP A 202 -1.64 26.72 -30.47
C ASP A 202 -2.56 27.86 -29.98
N GLN A 203 -2.02 28.82 -29.23
CA GLN A 203 -2.61 30.15 -29.09
C GLN A 203 -1.51 31.19 -29.15
N ASP A 204 -1.26 31.73 -30.34
CA ASP A 204 -1.03 33.16 -30.61
C ASP A 204 -0.45 33.31 -32.04
N GLU A 205 -1.31 33.57 -33.02
CA GLU A 205 -1.00 34.42 -34.17
C GLU A 205 -2.32 34.81 -34.86
N ASP A 206 -3.10 35.67 -34.18
CA ASP A 206 -4.02 36.59 -34.85
C ASP A 206 -3.20 37.80 -35.33
N ASP A 207 -3.03 37.95 -36.65
CA ASP A 207 -2.61 39.22 -37.28
C ASP A 207 -3.34 39.36 -38.64
N PRO A 208 -3.65 40.57 -39.12
CA PRO A 208 -5.02 40.96 -39.36
C PRO A 208 -5.20 41.26 -40.86
N TYR A 209 -6.46 41.39 -41.29
CA TYR A 209 -6.79 42.15 -42.49
C TYR A 209 -7.79 43.24 -42.14
#